data_AF-A0AAE0NN31-F1
#
_entry.id   AF-A0AAE0NN31-F1
#
_cell.length_a   1.000
_cell.length_b   1.000
_cell.length_c   1.000
_cell.angle_alpha   90.00
_cell.angle_beta   90.00
_cell.angle_gamma   90.00
#
_symmetry.space_group_name_H-M   'P 1'
#
loop_
_entity.id
_entity.type
_entity.pdbx_description
1 polymer ?
#
loop_
_entity_poly.entity_id
_entity_poly.type
_entity_poly.pdbx_seq_one_letter_code
_entity_poly.pdbx_strand_id
1 'polypeptide(L)'
;MNSPWADITSTPRRGGQRTTMYAEDALVMHPLVSPLLAPAGSWVGAPPAYICTGWELVADEDQLTATRLHEDGVPVVFGEYEAMPHIFAVVFPDIGLVKA
;
A
#
# COMPACT_ATOMS: atom_id res chain seq x y z
N MET A 1 43.98 -17.22 12.98
CA MET A 1 42.74 -16.67 13.55
C MET A 1 41.82 -16.39 12.36
N ASN A 2 41.05 -17.39 11.91
CA ASN A 2 40.26 -17.29 10.68
C ASN A 2 38.80 -17.08 11.10
N SER A 3 38.27 -15.88 10.87
CA SER A 3 36.88 -15.55 11.18
C SER A 3 35.96 -16.34 10.23
N PRO A 4 34.99 -17.12 10.75
CA PRO A 4 34.03 -17.86 9.92
C PRO A 4 33.03 -16.93 9.19
N TRP A 5 33.18 -15.60 9.33
CA TRP A 5 32.30 -14.59 8.74
C TRP A 5 32.87 -13.90 7.49
N ALA A 6 34.07 -14.28 7.06
CA ALA A 6 34.76 -13.60 5.96
C ALA A 6 34.21 -13.95 4.56
N ASP A 7 33.16 -14.76 4.45
CA ASP A 7 32.81 -15.39 3.17
C ASP A 7 31.32 -15.44 2.83
N ILE A 8 30.57 -14.38 3.11
CA ILE A 8 29.20 -14.22 2.58
C ILE A 8 29.19 -13.71 1.12
N THR A 9 30.35 -13.37 0.57
CA THR A 9 30.49 -12.77 -0.76
C THR A 9 30.97 -13.72 -1.85
N SER A 10 31.53 -14.90 -1.53
CA SER A 10 32.10 -15.81 -2.56
C SER A 10 31.13 -16.85 -3.10
N THR A 11 29.97 -17.07 -2.48
CA THR A 11 28.98 -17.98 -3.07
C THR A 11 28.60 -17.44 -4.44
N PRO A 12 28.74 -18.20 -5.54
CA PRO A 12 28.30 -17.76 -6.85
C PRO A 12 26.80 -17.49 -6.72
N ARG A 13 26.39 -16.22 -6.78
CA ARG A 13 24.97 -15.87 -6.75
C ARG A 13 24.34 -16.49 -8.00
N ARG A 14 23.78 -17.68 -7.85
CA ARG A 14 22.98 -18.36 -8.86
C ARG A 14 21.66 -17.58 -8.94
N GLY A 15 21.70 -16.43 -9.60
CA GLY A 15 20.63 -15.43 -9.63
C GLY A 15 21.19 -14.04 -9.35
N GLY A 16 21.20 -13.15 -10.36
CA GLY A 16 21.66 -11.77 -10.22
C GLY A 16 20.95 -11.03 -9.07
N GLN A 17 21.58 -9.99 -8.53
CA GLN A 17 20.96 -9.16 -7.50
C GLN A 17 19.62 -8.65 -8.04
N ARG A 18 18.53 -8.79 -7.27
CA ARG A 18 17.30 -8.06 -7.59
C ARG A 18 17.66 -6.57 -7.56
N THR A 19 17.61 -5.93 -8.72
CA THR A 19 17.86 -4.50 -8.87
C THR A 19 16.61 -3.69 -8.50
N THR A 20 15.43 -4.33 -8.53
CA THR A 20 14.12 -3.72 -8.29
C THR A 20 13.39 -4.46 -7.17
N MET A 21 12.74 -3.72 -6.26
CA MET A 21 12.04 -4.30 -5.10
C MET A 21 10.60 -4.72 -5.42
N TYR A 22 9.91 -3.93 -6.25
CA TYR A 22 8.49 -4.12 -6.57
C TYR A 22 8.22 -4.07 -8.09
N ALA A 23 8.67 -3.00 -8.76
CA ALA A 23 8.55 -2.83 -10.20
C ALA A 23 9.85 -2.22 -10.77
N GLU A 24 10.03 -2.31 -12.09
CA GLU A 24 11.07 -1.56 -12.80
C GLU A 24 10.93 -0.05 -12.56
N ASP A 25 12.04 0.67 -12.44
CA ASP A 25 12.06 2.11 -12.13
C ASP A 25 11.18 2.91 -13.11
N ALA A 26 11.21 2.53 -14.39
CA ALA A 26 10.39 3.15 -15.45
C ALA A 26 8.89 2.94 -15.28
N LEU A 27 8.47 1.96 -14.46
CA LEU A 27 7.07 1.58 -14.25
C LEU A 27 6.53 1.99 -12.87
N VAL A 28 7.35 2.52 -11.95
CA VAL A 28 6.89 2.90 -10.60
C VAL A 28 5.70 3.87 -10.65
N MET A 29 5.66 4.76 -11.64
CA MET A 29 4.57 5.71 -11.84
C MET A 29 3.42 5.20 -12.72
N HIS A 30 3.50 3.96 -13.22
CA HIS A 30 2.44 3.42 -14.08
C HIS A 30 1.16 3.20 -13.25
N PRO A 31 -0.05 3.54 -13.74
CA PRO A 31 -1.30 3.39 -12.97
C PRO A 31 -1.60 1.99 -12.45
N LEU A 32 -1.09 0.95 -13.11
CA LEU A 32 -1.22 -0.44 -12.63
C LEU A 32 -0.23 -0.80 -11.51
N VAL A 33 0.76 0.05 -11.25
CA VAL A 33 1.76 -0.10 -10.18
C VAL A 33 1.41 0.83 -9.02
N SER A 34 1.06 2.08 -9.34
CA SER A 34 0.61 3.12 -8.41
C SER A 34 -0.79 3.59 -8.82
N PRO A 35 -1.88 2.95 -8.34
CA PRO A 35 -3.26 3.28 -8.71
C PRO A 35 -3.66 4.73 -8.41
N LEU A 36 -3.00 5.33 -7.42
CA LEU A 36 -3.12 6.75 -7.10
C LEU A 36 -2.76 7.65 -8.29
N LEU A 37 -2.02 7.17 -9.29
CA LEU A 37 -1.64 7.93 -10.48
C LEU A 37 -2.55 7.64 -11.68
N ALA A 38 -3.63 6.87 -11.50
CA ALA A 38 -4.63 6.67 -12.54
C ALA A 38 -5.20 8.02 -13.01
N PRO A 39 -5.37 8.23 -14.33
CA PRO A 39 -5.99 9.44 -14.87
C PRO A 39 -7.39 9.68 -14.26
N ALA A 40 -7.83 10.93 -14.19
CA ALA A 40 -9.19 11.27 -13.79
C ALA A 40 -10.23 10.53 -14.67
N GLY A 41 -11.33 10.09 -14.08
CA GLY A 41 -12.35 9.29 -14.75
C GLY A 41 -12.03 7.79 -14.85
N SER A 42 -10.84 7.34 -14.43
CA SER A 42 -10.47 5.92 -14.52
C SER A 42 -11.30 5.03 -13.59
N TRP A 43 -11.94 5.60 -12.57
CA TRP A 43 -12.76 4.86 -11.62
C TRP A 43 -14.26 4.92 -11.92
N VAL A 44 -14.67 5.54 -13.03
CA VAL A 44 -16.09 5.61 -13.41
C VAL A 44 -16.67 4.20 -13.55
N GLY A 45 -17.74 3.93 -12.81
CA GLY A 45 -18.40 2.62 -12.77
C GLY A 45 -17.75 1.60 -11.84
N ALA A 46 -16.73 1.99 -11.06
CA ALA A 46 -16.18 1.15 -10.00
C ALA A 46 -17.24 0.89 -8.90
N PRO A 47 -17.16 -0.26 -8.21
CA PRO A 47 -18.09 -0.59 -7.13
C PRO A 47 -17.91 0.35 -5.93
N PRO A 48 -18.91 0.47 -5.04
CA PRO A 48 -18.76 1.19 -3.78
C PRO A 48 -17.53 0.75 -2.99
N ALA A 49 -16.82 1.71 -2.41
CA ALA A 49 -15.57 1.47 -1.69
C ALA A 49 -15.70 1.86 -0.21
N TYR A 50 -15.11 1.03 0.66
CA TYR A 50 -14.85 1.36 2.06
C TYR A 50 -13.33 1.50 2.23
N ILE A 51 -12.90 2.64 2.74
CA ILE A 51 -11.49 2.96 2.99
C ILE A 51 -11.38 3.37 4.45
N CYS A 52 -10.49 2.71 5.19
CA CYS A 52 -10.18 3.07 6.56
C CYS A 52 -8.67 3.26 6.74
N THR A 53 -8.30 4.25 7.53
CA THR A 53 -6.90 4.55 7.82
C THR A 53 -6.71 4.89 9.28
N GLY A 54 -5.54 4.58 9.83
CA GLY A 54 -5.12 5.00 11.16
C GLY A 54 -4.25 6.26 11.12
N TRP A 55 -3.50 6.49 12.18
CA TRP A 55 -2.39 7.45 12.18
C TRP A 55 -1.13 6.77 11.68
N GLU A 56 -0.98 6.75 10.36
CA GLU A 56 0.03 5.97 9.65
C GLU A 56 0.65 6.72 8.48
N LEU A 57 1.78 6.22 7.96
CA LEU A 57 2.50 6.88 6.86
C LEU A 57 1.73 6.92 5.53
N VAL A 58 0.72 6.05 5.37
CA VAL A 58 -0.09 5.96 4.15
C VAL A 58 -1.42 6.72 4.27
N ALA A 59 -1.68 7.42 5.38
CA ALA A 59 -2.96 8.11 5.61
C ALA A 59 -3.28 9.15 4.51
N ASP A 60 -2.27 9.90 4.07
CA ASP A 60 -2.44 10.88 2.99
C ASP A 60 -2.81 10.21 1.65
N GLU A 61 -2.26 9.02 1.38
CA GLU A 61 -2.56 8.24 0.17
C GLU A 61 -3.98 7.67 0.22
N ASP A 62 -4.44 7.20 1.39
CA ASP A 62 -5.81 6.72 1.58
C ASP A 62 -6.83 7.85 1.40
N GLN A 63 -6.56 9.03 1.98
CA GLN A 63 -7.40 10.23 1.83
C GLN A 63 -7.48 10.68 0.36
N LEU A 64 -6.34 10.71 -0.34
CA LEU A 64 -6.31 11.09 -1.75
C LEU A 64 -7.01 10.04 -2.64
N THR A 65 -6.87 8.75 -2.34
CA THR A 65 -7.57 7.68 -3.05
C THR A 65 -9.09 7.79 -2.88
N ALA A 66 -9.55 7.99 -1.64
CA ALA A 66 -10.96 8.21 -1.34
C ALA A 66 -11.52 9.42 -2.08
N THR A 67 -10.75 10.52 -2.13
CA THR A 67 -11.12 11.73 -2.86
C THR A 67 -11.27 11.46 -4.36
N ARG A 68 -10.30 10.79 -5.01
CA ARG A 68 -10.39 10.49 -6.44
C ARG A 68 -11.54 9.56 -6.82
N LEU A 69 -11.78 8.53 -6.00
CA LEU A 69 -12.94 7.66 -6.18
C LEU A 69 -14.25 8.46 -6.10
N HIS A 70 -14.36 9.36 -5.11
CA HIS A 70 -15.52 10.21 -4.96
C HIS A 70 -15.71 11.19 -6.13
N GLU A 71 -14.63 11.81 -6.62
CA GLU A 71 -14.65 12.69 -7.80
C GLU A 71 -15.13 11.98 -9.07
N ASP A 72 -14.79 10.70 -9.24
CA ASP A 72 -15.24 9.86 -10.35
C ASP A 72 -16.68 9.31 -10.16
N GLY A 73 -17.37 9.71 -9.08
CA GLY A 73 -18.76 9.35 -8.80
C GLY A 73 -18.94 8.00 -8.09
N VAL A 74 -17.88 7.41 -7.56
CA VAL A 74 -17.96 6.16 -6.79
C VAL A 74 -18.53 6.45 -5.40
N PRO A 75 -19.49 5.65 -4.89
CA PRO A 75 -19.90 5.75 -3.49
C PRO A 75 -18.75 5.33 -2.56
N VAL A 76 -18.27 6.25 -1.72
CA VAL A 76 -17.14 6.00 -0.81
C VAL A 76 -17.57 6.22 0.64
N VAL A 77 -17.20 5.28 1.51
CA VAL A 77 -17.19 5.47 2.96
C VAL A 77 -15.73 5.55 3.40
N PHE A 78 -15.32 6.69 3.95
CA PHE A 78 -13.98 6.91 4.48
C PHE A 78 -14.03 7.05 6.01
N GLY A 79 -13.18 6.32 6.73
CA GLY A 79 -13.07 6.37 8.19
C GLY A 79 -11.64 6.46 8.67
N GLU A 80 -11.32 7.53 9.41
CA GLU A 80 -10.03 7.67 10.10
C GLU A 80 -10.18 7.24 11.57
N TYR A 81 -9.29 6.37 12.03
CA TYR A 81 -9.32 5.79 13.36
C TYR A 81 -8.18 6.35 14.21
N GLU A 82 -8.55 7.18 15.18
CA GLU A 82 -7.61 7.86 16.06
C GLU A 82 -6.68 6.88 16.79
N ALA A 83 -5.39 7.23 16.84
CA ALA A 83 -4.34 6.45 17.53
C ALA A 83 -4.19 4.98 17.07
N MET A 84 -4.74 4.62 15.91
CA MET A 84 -4.55 3.29 15.33
C MET A 84 -3.29 3.23 14.45
N PRO A 85 -2.43 2.20 14.58
CA PRO A 85 -1.24 2.04 13.74
C PRO A 85 -1.59 1.44 12.37
N HIS A 86 -0.58 1.35 11.49
CA HIS A 86 -0.70 0.64 10.23
C HIS A 86 -1.27 -0.77 10.43
N ILE A 87 -2.24 -1.13 9.61
CA ILE A 87 -2.91 -2.44 9.58
C ILE A 87 -3.54 -2.87 10.92
N PHE A 88 -3.99 -1.89 11.74
CA PHE A 88 -4.60 -2.13 13.06
C PHE A 88 -5.72 -3.17 13.08
N ALA A 89 -6.52 -3.26 12.01
CA ALA A 89 -7.60 -4.26 11.90
C ALA A 89 -7.09 -5.71 11.95
N VAL A 90 -5.85 -5.95 11.51
CA VAL A 90 -5.20 -7.27 11.58
C VAL A 90 -4.42 -7.42 12.89
N VAL A 91 -3.78 -6.35 13.36
CA VAL A 91 -2.96 -6.36 14.59
C VAL A 91 -3.83 -6.55 15.84
N PHE A 92 -5.04 -5.98 15.85
CA PHE A 92 -5.97 -6.06 16.97
C PHE A 92 -7.27 -6.76 16.53
N PRO A 93 -7.27 -8.09 16.36
CA PRO A 93 -8.43 -8.82 15.85
C PRO A 93 -9.68 -8.67 16.74
N ASP A 94 -9.49 -8.36 18.03
CA ASP A 94 -10.56 -8.21 19.01
C ASP A 94 -10.99 -6.74 19.25
N ILE A 95 -10.56 -5.79 18.41
CA ILE A 95 -10.80 -4.34 18.63
C ILE A 95 -12.26 -3.89 18.44
N GLY A 96 -13.22 -4.81 18.37
CA GLY A 96 -14.65 -4.47 18.43
C GLY A 96 -15.15 -3.57 17.30
N LEU A 97 -14.39 -3.42 16.22
CA LEU A 97 -14.73 -2.57 15.06
C LEU A 97 -15.96 -3.07 14.28
N VAL A 98 -16.49 -4.23 14.65
CA VAL A 98 -17.73 -4.78 14.12
C VAL A 98 -18.77 -4.85 15.23
N LYS A 99 -19.55 -3.79 15.36
CA LYS A 99 -21.00 -3.93 15.51
C LYS A 99 -21.63 -3.23 14.31
N ALA A 100 -21.96 -4.03 13.30
CA ALA A 100 -22.92 -3.64 12.27
C ALA A 100 -24.31 -3.46 12.90
#